data_AF-A0A1W9SZR4-F1
#
_entry.id   AF-A0A1W9SZR4-F1
#
_cell.length_a   1.000
_cell.length_b   1.000
_cell.length_c   1.000
_cell.angle_alpha   90.00
_cell.angle_beta   90.00
_cell.angle_gamma   90.00
#
_symmetry.space_group_name_H-M   'P 1'
#
loop_
_entity.id
_entity.type
_entity.pdbx_description
1 polymer ?
#
loop_
_entity_poly.entity_id
_entity_poly.type
_entity_poly.pdbx_seq_one_letter_code
_entity_poly.pdbx_strand_id
1 'polypeptide(L)'
;MGLDINIFRMNRLGIPQDRIANRLGLIRTSLHHHLSKMPVLANSTNTDLSRGFTVSQVAEKHNWTEPMVWSLALEDKEDIVRFKKLGWGLRTWDQWGWNDCDKRFGDDWPGRIPAQLIAHILFYFSKQNDLILDPMAGGGVTPDTCLALNRRCWTFDMSDRPETRPEIEPYTWTLSSSQELSWPVSSKGKADLIIFDPPYFDKKAGDYDKNSISGLPKKEYLE
;
A
#
# COMPACT_ATOMS: atom_id res chain seq x y z
N MET A 1 8.22 6.55 -12.24
CA MET A 1 8.28 7.57 -11.17
C MET A 1 9.75 7.82 -10.82
N GLY A 2 10.15 9.02 -10.39
CA GLY A 2 11.57 9.32 -10.12
C GLY A 2 12.11 8.54 -8.92
N LEU A 3 13.41 8.22 -8.91
CA LEU A 3 14.05 7.42 -7.85
C LEU A 3 13.79 7.98 -6.44
N ASP A 4 13.96 9.29 -6.24
CA ASP A 4 13.71 9.94 -4.95
C ASP A 4 12.26 9.80 -4.47
N ILE A 5 11.31 9.83 -5.40
CA ILE A 5 9.88 9.67 -5.11
C ILE A 5 9.57 8.23 -4.71
N ASN A 6 10.19 7.24 -5.38
CA ASN A 6 10.08 5.82 -5.00
C ASN A 6 10.62 5.59 -3.58
N ILE A 7 11.82 6.11 -3.29
CA ILE A 7 12.41 6.02 -1.95
C ILE A 7 11.50 6.71 -0.93
N PHE A 8 10.94 7.88 -1.26
CA PHE A 8 10.00 8.59 -0.39
C PHE A 8 8.78 7.75 -0.04
N ARG A 9 8.12 7.17 -1.03
CA ARG A 9 6.95 6.31 -0.81
C ARG A 9 7.29 5.15 0.10
N MET A 10 8.34 4.39 -0.21
CA MET A 10 8.74 3.21 0.54
C MET A 10 9.18 3.55 1.97
N ASN A 11 9.89 4.66 2.15
CA ASN A 11 10.32 5.12 3.47
C ASN A 11 9.13 5.57 4.33
N ARG A 12 8.16 6.30 3.75
CA ARG A 12 6.95 6.70 4.49
C ARG A 12 6.07 5.52 4.89
N LEU A 13 6.08 4.44 4.11
CA LEU A 13 5.45 3.17 4.46
C LEU A 13 6.24 2.37 5.50
N GLY A 14 7.39 2.88 5.97
CA GLY A 14 8.19 2.22 7.00
C GLY A 14 8.84 0.92 6.53
N ILE A 15 9.13 0.79 5.23
CA ILE A 15 9.90 -0.34 4.70
C ILE A 15 11.36 -0.21 5.17
N PRO A 16 11.98 -1.28 5.71
CA PRO A 16 13.37 -1.26 6.13
C PRO A 16 14.32 -0.82 5.01
N GLN A 17 15.34 -0.02 5.35
CA GLN A 17 16.27 0.56 4.37
C GLN A 17 17.02 -0.49 3.55
N ASP A 18 17.38 -1.62 4.14
CA ASP A 18 17.99 -2.75 3.43
C ASP A 18 17.05 -3.33 2.37
N ARG A 19 15.76 -3.47 2.68
CA ARG A 19 14.74 -3.89 1.71
C ARG A 19 14.55 -2.86 0.60
N ILE A 20 14.49 -1.57 0.93
CA ILE A 20 14.43 -0.49 -0.06
C ILE A 20 15.65 -0.53 -0.99
N ALA A 21 16.85 -0.63 -0.42
CA ALA A 21 18.10 -0.67 -1.17
C ALA A 21 18.14 -1.86 -2.13
N ASN A 22 17.82 -3.07 -1.65
CA ASN A 22 17.77 -4.27 -2.46
C ASN A 22 16.72 -4.15 -3.58
N ARG A 23 15.53 -3.64 -3.25
CA ARG A 23 14.41 -3.50 -4.20
C ARG A 23 14.72 -2.54 -5.34
N LEU A 24 15.47 -1.46 -5.05
CA LEU A 24 15.82 -0.43 -6.02
C LEU A 24 17.23 -0.61 -6.62
N GLY A 25 17.94 -1.70 -6.30
CA GLY A 25 19.30 -1.94 -6.79
C GLY A 25 20.33 -0.91 -6.31
N LEU A 26 20.13 -0.32 -5.12
CA LEU A 26 21.00 0.71 -4.56
C LEU A 26 21.96 0.15 -3.52
N ILE A 27 23.14 0.74 -3.43
CA ILE A 27 24.04 0.52 -2.28
C ILE A 27 23.53 1.36 -1.10
N ARG A 28 23.63 0.82 0.13
CA ARG A 28 23.12 1.45 1.36
C ARG A 28 23.60 2.89 1.58
N THR A 29 24.85 3.21 1.24
CA THR A 29 25.41 4.58 1.35
C THR A 29 24.70 5.55 0.42
N SER A 30 24.36 5.12 -0.80
CA SER A 30 23.58 5.91 -1.75
C SER A 30 22.18 6.16 -1.20
N LEU A 31 21.50 5.11 -0.73
CA LEU A 31 20.17 5.24 -0.13
C LEU A 31 20.19 6.24 1.04
N HIS A 32 21.18 6.17 1.93
CA HIS A 32 21.31 7.11 3.05
C HIS A 32 21.43 8.57 2.58
N HIS A 33 22.19 8.81 1.50
CA HIS A 33 22.30 10.14 0.90
C HIS A 33 20.96 10.66 0.38
N HIS A 34 20.17 9.82 -0.31
CA HIS A 34 18.83 10.17 -0.77
C HIS A 34 17.88 10.47 0.41
N LEU A 35 17.89 9.62 1.44
CA LEU A 35 17.07 9.80 2.64
C LEU A 35 17.38 11.13 3.36
N SER A 36 18.65 11.54 3.42
CA SER A 36 19.06 12.80 4.05
C SER A 36 18.46 14.05 3.37
N LYS A 37 18.10 13.95 2.09
CA LYS A 37 17.52 15.03 1.28
C LYS A 37 15.99 15.02 1.27
N MET A 38 15.35 14.01 1.84
CA MET A 38 13.89 13.85 1.80
C MET A 38 13.08 15.01 2.35
N PRO A 39 13.46 15.67 3.47
CA PRO A 39 12.70 16.80 3.98
C PRO A 39 12.57 17.91 2.92
N VAL A 40 13.59 18.08 2.08
CA VAL A 40 13.60 19.09 1.00
C VAL A 40 12.72 18.66 -0.17
N LEU A 41 12.59 17.35 -0.42
CA LEU A 41 11.82 16.82 -1.55
C LEU A 41 10.33 17.18 -1.46
N ALA A 42 9.77 17.23 -0.26
CA ALA A 42 8.37 17.60 -0.04
C ALA A 42 8.12 19.12 -0.02
N ASN A 43 9.17 19.97 -0.01
CA ASN A 43 9.01 21.41 0.16
C ASN A 43 8.19 22.06 -0.95
N SER A 44 8.41 21.69 -2.21
CA SER A 44 7.67 22.25 -3.35
C SER A 44 6.20 21.83 -3.30
N THR A 45 5.95 20.56 -3.01
CA THR A 45 4.61 19.97 -2.83
C THR A 45 3.86 20.67 -1.70
N ASN A 46 4.49 20.83 -0.53
CA ASN A 46 3.94 21.51 0.64
C ASN A 46 3.69 23.01 0.38
N THR A 47 4.58 23.66 -0.36
CA THR A 47 4.40 25.06 -0.76
C THR A 47 3.15 25.24 -1.61
N ASP A 48 2.92 24.38 -2.60
CA ASP A 48 1.72 24.46 -3.42
C ASP A 48 0.44 24.12 -2.63
N LEU A 49 0.48 23.10 -1.75
CA LEU A 49 -0.64 22.82 -0.84
C LEU A 49 -0.98 24.03 0.05
N SER A 50 0.05 24.72 0.58
CA SER A 50 -0.13 25.93 1.42
C SER A 50 -0.74 27.12 0.66
N ARG A 51 -0.57 27.15 -0.67
CA ARG A 51 -1.16 28.15 -1.57
C ARG A 51 -2.61 27.83 -1.93
N GLY A 52 -3.14 26.70 -1.47
CA GLY A 52 -4.52 26.28 -1.69
C GLY A 52 -4.75 25.46 -2.96
N PHE A 53 -3.70 25.00 -3.65
CA PHE A 53 -3.87 24.04 -4.75
C PHE A 53 -4.43 22.71 -4.23
N THR A 54 -5.27 22.05 -5.03
CA THR A 54 -5.87 20.77 -4.65
C THR A 54 -4.83 19.65 -4.68
N VAL A 55 -5.09 18.56 -3.96
CA VAL A 55 -4.21 17.38 -3.94
C VAL A 55 -3.98 16.84 -5.35
N SER A 56 -5.02 16.73 -6.19
CA SER A 56 -4.88 16.25 -7.57
C SER A 56 -4.02 17.18 -8.43
N GLN A 57 -4.19 18.51 -8.31
CA GLN A 57 -3.37 19.48 -9.05
C GLN A 57 -1.89 19.39 -8.65
N VAL A 58 -1.62 19.24 -7.36
CA VAL A 58 -0.26 19.11 -6.83
C VAL A 58 0.36 17.78 -7.24
N ALA A 59 -0.39 16.68 -7.17
CA ALA A 59 0.05 15.36 -7.60
C ALA A 59 0.47 15.35 -9.08
N GLU A 60 -0.38 15.90 -9.95
CA GLU A 60 -0.10 16.05 -11.38
C GLU A 60 1.16 16.90 -11.63
N LYS A 61 1.22 18.10 -11.02
CA LYS A 61 2.33 19.04 -11.21
C LYS A 61 3.70 18.46 -10.84
N HIS A 62 3.77 17.71 -9.74
CA HIS A 62 5.03 17.17 -9.22
C HIS A 62 5.32 15.74 -9.67
N ASN A 63 4.41 15.11 -10.43
CA ASN A 63 4.47 13.70 -10.82
C ASN A 63 4.50 12.76 -9.60
N TRP A 64 3.66 13.05 -8.60
CA TRP A 64 3.44 12.23 -7.41
C TRP A 64 2.09 11.51 -7.53
N THR A 65 1.92 10.40 -6.84
CA THR A 65 0.58 9.79 -6.71
C THR A 65 -0.26 10.59 -5.72
N GLU A 66 -1.58 10.62 -5.92
CA GLU A 66 -2.48 11.28 -4.97
C GLU A 66 -2.33 10.77 -3.53
N PRO A 67 -2.21 9.46 -3.25
CA PRO A 67 -1.98 8.96 -1.89
C PRO A 67 -0.74 9.56 -1.23
N MET A 68 0.34 9.78 -1.98
CA MET A 68 1.56 10.42 -1.46
C MET A 68 1.32 11.89 -1.10
N VAL A 69 0.60 12.64 -1.94
CA VAL A 69 0.30 14.04 -1.65
C VAL A 69 -0.73 14.17 -0.52
N TRP A 70 -1.73 13.27 -0.45
CA TRP A 70 -2.64 13.17 0.71
C TRP A 70 -1.88 12.89 2.00
N SER A 71 -0.86 12.04 1.93
CA SER A 71 0.01 11.72 3.07
C SER A 71 0.62 12.99 3.68
N LEU A 72 1.06 13.94 2.84
CA LEU A 72 1.61 15.24 3.25
C LEU A 72 0.53 16.22 3.69
N ALA A 73 -0.55 16.36 2.92
CA ALA A 73 -1.65 17.27 3.21
C ALA A 73 -2.37 16.95 4.54
N LEU A 74 -2.26 15.70 4.99
CA LEU A 74 -2.87 15.18 6.21
C LEU A 74 -1.87 14.94 7.34
N GLU A 75 -0.65 15.46 7.23
CA GLU A 75 0.34 15.39 8.30
C GLU A 75 -0.20 16.02 9.61
N ASP A 76 0.10 15.37 10.73
CA ASP A 76 -0.38 15.71 12.08
C ASP A 76 -1.91 15.76 12.23
N LYS A 77 -2.66 15.09 11.35
CA LYS A 77 -4.12 14.95 11.48
C LYS A 77 -4.50 13.59 12.05
N GLU A 78 -5.43 13.63 13.01
CA GLU A 78 -6.16 12.45 13.50
C GLU A 78 -7.02 11.84 12.39
N ASP A 79 -7.28 10.53 12.48
CA ASP A 79 -7.95 9.79 11.41
C ASP A 79 -9.33 10.32 11.08
N ILE A 80 -10.08 10.79 12.09
CA ILE A 80 -11.40 11.39 11.86
C ILE A 80 -11.32 12.63 10.95
N VAL A 81 -10.24 13.40 11.06
CA VAL A 81 -9.99 14.57 10.19
C VAL A 81 -9.55 14.09 8.80
N ARG A 82 -8.74 13.02 8.71
CA ARG A 82 -8.33 12.40 7.44
C ARG A 82 -9.53 11.91 6.64
N PHE A 83 -10.44 11.17 7.27
CA PHE A 83 -11.70 10.72 6.69
C PHE A 83 -12.50 11.89 6.11
N LYS A 84 -12.73 12.94 6.91
CA LYS A 84 -13.47 14.13 6.48
C LYS A 84 -12.80 14.80 5.26
N LYS A 85 -11.47 14.92 5.26
CA LYS A 85 -10.71 15.54 4.15
C LYS A 85 -10.70 14.69 2.89
N LEU A 86 -10.69 13.38 3.02
CA LEU A 86 -10.80 12.43 1.91
C LEU A 86 -12.24 12.31 1.38
N GLY A 87 -13.24 12.90 2.05
CA GLY A 87 -14.65 12.74 1.69
C GLY A 87 -15.19 11.35 2.02
N TRP A 88 -14.53 10.64 2.93
CA TRP A 88 -14.96 9.32 3.40
C TRP A 88 -15.85 9.52 4.63
N GLY A 89 -17.14 9.27 4.47
CA GLY A 89 -18.07 9.22 5.59
C GLY A 89 -17.77 8.00 6.46
N LEU A 90 -17.49 8.21 7.75
CA LEU A 90 -17.26 7.14 8.70
C LEU A 90 -18.56 6.35 8.93
N ARG A 91 -18.49 5.04 8.73
CA ARG A 91 -19.56 4.08 9.01
C ARG A 91 -19.28 3.40 10.34
N THR A 92 -20.27 3.39 11.23
CA THR A 92 -20.15 2.89 12.61
C THR A 92 -20.85 1.55 12.84
N TRP A 93 -21.64 1.08 11.87
CA TRP A 93 -22.31 -0.22 11.93
C TRP A 93 -21.47 -1.31 11.28
N ASP A 94 -21.84 -2.57 11.44
CA ASP A 94 -21.11 -3.75 11.00
C ASP A 94 -21.32 -4.12 9.51
N GLN A 95 -22.30 -3.49 8.85
CA GLN A 95 -22.52 -3.63 7.42
C GLN A 95 -21.92 -2.44 6.64
N TRP A 96 -20.77 -2.68 6.00
CA TRP A 96 -20.11 -1.70 5.13
C TRP A 96 -20.28 -2.05 3.65
N GLY A 97 -20.83 -1.13 2.87
CA GLY A 97 -21.02 -1.30 1.43
C GLY A 97 -20.81 -0.01 0.66
N TRP A 98 -19.98 -0.06 -0.37
CA TRP A 98 -19.73 1.05 -1.30
C TRP A 98 -19.97 0.56 -2.72
N ASN A 99 -20.65 1.38 -3.51
CA ASN A 99 -20.92 1.06 -4.92
C ASN A 99 -19.69 1.31 -5.81
N ASP A 100 -18.81 2.22 -5.39
CA ASP A 100 -17.66 2.66 -6.15
C ASP A 100 -16.36 2.55 -5.33
N CYS A 101 -15.31 2.07 -5.97
CA CYS A 101 -13.95 2.16 -5.46
C CYS A 101 -13.43 3.59 -5.65
N ASP A 102 -12.79 4.14 -4.62
CA ASP A 102 -12.10 5.43 -4.74
C ASP A 102 -10.91 5.32 -5.70
N LYS A 103 -11.02 5.93 -6.88
CA LYS A 103 -10.04 5.81 -7.96
C LYS A 103 -8.68 6.45 -7.63
N ARG A 104 -8.59 7.23 -6.55
CA ARG A 104 -7.33 7.82 -6.09
C ARG A 104 -6.39 6.79 -5.46
N PHE A 105 -6.89 5.60 -5.13
CA PHE A 105 -6.19 4.59 -4.34
C PHE A 105 -6.17 3.24 -5.07
N GLY A 106 -4.98 2.69 -5.26
CA GLY A 106 -4.75 1.46 -5.99
C GLY A 106 -4.96 1.56 -7.50
N ASP A 107 -4.23 0.74 -8.24
CA ASP A 107 -4.30 0.67 -9.70
C ASP A 107 -5.62 0.02 -10.16
N ASP A 108 -5.99 0.16 -11.43
CA ASP A 108 -7.06 -0.64 -12.00
C ASP A 108 -6.63 -2.11 -12.07
N TRP A 109 -7.08 -2.92 -11.12
CA TRP A 109 -6.59 -4.28 -10.89
C TRP A 109 -7.76 -5.26 -10.71
N PRO A 110 -7.65 -6.50 -11.23
CA PRO A 110 -8.65 -7.53 -11.01
C PRO A 110 -8.93 -7.75 -9.52
N GLY A 111 -10.20 -7.61 -9.15
CA GLY A 111 -10.63 -7.84 -7.77
C GLY A 111 -10.42 -6.66 -6.82
N ARG A 112 -9.97 -5.49 -7.32
CA ARG A 112 -9.76 -4.29 -6.50
C ARG A 112 -10.93 -4.02 -5.55
N ILE A 113 -10.61 -3.94 -4.25
CA ILE A 113 -11.53 -3.55 -3.18
C ILE A 113 -11.55 -2.02 -2.97
N PRO A 114 -12.63 -1.46 -2.39
CA PRO A 114 -12.70 -0.04 -2.10
C PRO A 114 -11.66 0.38 -1.04
N ALA A 115 -10.90 1.44 -1.28
CA ALA A 115 -10.01 2.03 -0.27
C ALA A 115 -10.75 2.46 1.00
N GLN A 116 -12.03 2.83 0.86
CA GLN A 116 -12.91 3.13 1.96
C GLN A 116 -13.05 1.94 2.92
N LEU A 117 -13.11 0.69 2.41
CA LEU A 117 -13.15 -0.51 3.24
C LEU A 117 -11.87 -0.62 4.08
N ILE A 118 -10.70 -0.52 3.43
CA ILE A 118 -9.41 -0.55 4.12
C ILE A 118 -9.33 0.57 5.16
N ALA A 119 -9.74 1.79 4.82
CA ALA A 119 -9.68 2.92 5.74
C ALA A 119 -10.50 2.68 7.01
N HIS A 120 -11.68 2.05 6.91
CA HIS A 120 -12.49 1.71 8.08
C HIS A 120 -11.83 0.59 8.91
N ILE A 121 -11.26 -0.43 8.27
CA ILE A 121 -10.49 -1.45 8.97
C ILE A 121 -9.34 -0.79 9.76
N LEU A 122 -8.58 0.10 9.12
CA LEU A 122 -7.48 0.81 9.77
C LEU A 122 -7.98 1.68 10.94
N PHE A 123 -9.09 2.40 10.76
CA PHE A 123 -9.67 3.26 11.79
C PHE A 123 -10.05 2.50 13.06
N TYR A 124 -10.69 1.33 12.92
CA TYR A 124 -11.20 0.57 14.06
C TYR A 124 -10.19 -0.39 14.68
N PHE A 125 -9.25 -0.92 13.89
CA PHE A 125 -8.38 -2.03 14.30
C PHE A 125 -6.88 -1.73 14.28
N SER A 126 -6.49 -0.47 14.05
CA SER A 126 -5.09 -0.03 14.14
C SER A 126 -4.99 1.43 14.59
N LYS A 127 -3.78 1.86 14.92
CA LYS A 127 -3.43 3.25 15.21
C LYS A 127 -2.46 3.77 14.15
N GLN A 128 -2.28 5.09 14.11
CA GLN A 128 -1.21 5.67 13.32
C GLN A 128 0.15 5.11 13.75
N ASN A 129 1.03 4.89 12.77
CA ASN A 129 2.35 4.24 12.86
C ASN A 129 2.36 2.72 13.08
N ASP A 130 1.21 2.08 13.31
CA ASP A 130 1.10 0.61 13.33
C ASP A 130 1.57 0.03 12.00
N LEU A 131 2.15 -1.18 12.06
CA LEU A 131 2.60 -1.94 10.91
C LEU A 131 1.49 -2.84 10.39
N ILE A 132 1.03 -2.54 9.17
CA ILE A 132 0.07 -3.33 8.43
C ILE A 132 0.83 -4.25 7.48
N LEU A 133 0.46 -5.53 7.45
CA LEU A 133 0.98 -6.50 6.49
C LEU A 133 -0.14 -6.87 5.50
N ASP A 134 0.15 -6.75 4.21
CA ASP A 134 -0.73 -7.23 3.14
C ASP A 134 0.05 -8.11 2.18
N PRO A 135 -0.11 -9.44 2.26
CA PRO A 135 0.70 -10.36 1.48
C PRO A 135 0.12 -10.73 0.11
N MET A 136 -1.00 -10.11 -0.30
CA MET A 136 -1.61 -10.27 -1.63
C MET A 136 -2.16 -8.91 -2.10
N ALA A 137 -1.25 -7.93 -2.17
CA ALA A 137 -1.60 -6.53 -2.31
C ALA A 137 -2.27 -6.19 -3.65
N GLY A 138 -2.09 -7.01 -4.69
CA GLY A 138 -2.65 -6.80 -6.02
C GLY A 138 -2.33 -5.41 -6.55
N GLY A 139 -3.37 -4.65 -6.89
CA GLY A 139 -3.32 -3.24 -7.30
C GLY A 139 -2.94 -2.27 -6.19
N GLY A 140 -2.64 -2.73 -4.99
CA GLY A 140 -2.05 -1.98 -3.88
C GLY A 140 -2.93 -0.86 -3.31
N VAL A 141 -4.20 -1.17 -3.09
CA VAL A 141 -5.14 -0.31 -2.33
C VAL A 141 -4.69 -0.16 -0.88
N THR A 142 -4.23 -1.25 -0.25
CA THR A 142 -3.79 -1.25 1.15
C THR A 142 -2.61 -0.30 1.42
N PRO A 143 -1.47 -0.35 0.69
CA PRO A 143 -0.36 0.56 0.95
C PRO A 143 -0.73 2.02 0.68
N ASP A 144 -1.53 2.30 -0.35
CA ASP A 144 -1.99 3.67 -0.64
C ASP A 144 -2.86 4.23 0.49
N THR A 145 -3.77 3.39 1.00
CA THR A 145 -4.65 3.76 2.11
C THR A 145 -3.85 3.94 3.41
N CYS A 146 -2.90 3.05 3.68
CA CYS A 146 -1.97 3.18 4.82
C CYS A 146 -1.17 4.48 4.74
N LEU A 147 -0.70 4.85 3.55
CA LEU A 147 0.04 6.08 3.33
C LEU A 147 -0.79 7.33 3.68
N ALA A 148 -2.05 7.37 3.21
CA ALA A 148 -2.96 8.48 3.51
C ALA A 148 -3.45 8.50 4.97
N LEU A 149 -3.48 7.36 5.66
CA LEU A 149 -3.85 7.24 7.08
C LEU A 149 -2.67 7.14 8.04
N ASN A 150 -1.43 7.38 7.58
CA ASN A 150 -0.24 7.33 8.42
C ASN A 150 -0.05 5.99 9.15
N ARG A 151 -0.21 4.88 8.43
CA ARG A 151 0.22 3.55 8.85
C ARG A 151 1.49 3.16 8.09
N ARG A 152 2.34 2.38 8.74
CA ARG A 152 3.40 1.65 8.04
C ARG A 152 2.76 0.47 7.33
N CYS A 153 3.27 0.10 6.17
CA CYS A 153 2.71 -1.03 5.42
C CYS A 153 3.80 -1.78 4.68
N TRP A 154 3.84 -3.10 4.87
CA TRP A 154 4.65 -4.01 4.07
C TRP A 154 3.72 -4.83 3.20
N THR A 155 3.94 -4.74 1.90
CA THR A 155 3.05 -5.31 0.90
C THR A 155 3.77 -6.24 -0.03
N PHE A 156 3.11 -7.34 -0.36
CA PHE A 156 3.64 -8.35 -1.25
C PHE A 156 2.61 -8.79 -2.27
N ASP A 157 3.07 -9.15 -3.45
CA ASP A 157 2.24 -9.74 -4.49
C ASP A 157 3.11 -10.63 -5.38
N MET A 158 2.52 -11.61 -6.05
CA MET A 158 3.28 -12.44 -7.00
C MET A 158 3.71 -11.67 -8.25
N SER A 159 2.95 -10.64 -8.64
CA SER A 159 3.22 -9.84 -9.84
C SER A 159 4.27 -8.78 -9.56
N ASP A 160 5.48 -8.97 -10.08
CA ASP A 160 6.57 -8.03 -9.87
C ASP A 160 6.45 -6.76 -10.73
N ARG A 161 6.19 -5.61 -10.10
CA ARG A 161 5.95 -4.32 -10.79
C ARG A 161 6.79 -3.16 -10.21
N PRO A 162 8.13 -3.25 -10.16
CA PRO A 162 8.96 -2.29 -9.44
C PRO A 162 8.94 -0.87 -10.05
N GLU A 163 8.68 -0.74 -11.35
CA GLU A 163 8.62 0.54 -12.07
C GLU A 163 7.43 1.42 -11.64
N THR A 164 6.30 0.79 -11.32
CA THR A 164 5.05 1.47 -10.96
C THR A 164 4.73 1.33 -9.47
N ARG A 165 5.01 0.17 -8.87
CA ARG A 165 4.70 -0.22 -7.49
C ARG A 165 5.95 -0.78 -6.78
N PRO A 166 7.03 0.01 -6.64
CA PRO A 166 8.27 -0.46 -5.99
C PRO A 166 8.07 -0.95 -4.55
N GLU A 167 7.07 -0.41 -3.84
CA GLU A 167 6.71 -0.77 -2.47
C GLU A 167 6.00 -2.13 -2.33
N ILE A 168 5.54 -2.72 -3.43
CA ILE A 168 4.99 -4.09 -3.44
C ILE A 168 6.14 -5.02 -3.81
N GLU A 169 6.58 -5.84 -2.86
CA GLU A 169 7.68 -6.79 -3.05
C GLU A 169 7.17 -8.12 -3.63
N PRO A 170 7.91 -8.76 -4.55
CA PRO A 170 7.47 -10.00 -5.17
C PRO A 170 7.45 -11.14 -4.15
N TYR A 171 6.32 -11.84 -4.04
CA TYR A 171 6.18 -13.03 -3.21
C TYR A 171 5.13 -13.98 -3.76
N THR A 172 5.49 -15.25 -3.87
CA THR A 172 4.56 -16.30 -4.29
C THR A 172 4.39 -17.30 -3.17
N TRP A 173 3.14 -17.50 -2.76
CA TRP A 173 2.76 -18.51 -1.78
C TRP A 173 2.93 -19.91 -2.38
N THR A 174 3.79 -20.74 -1.78
CA THR A 174 4.01 -22.13 -2.22
C THR A 174 3.23 -23.10 -1.34
N LEU A 175 2.26 -23.80 -1.92
CA LEU A 175 1.46 -24.83 -1.27
C LEU A 175 2.17 -26.20 -1.39
N SER A 176 3.27 -26.39 -0.67
CA SER A 176 3.90 -27.70 -0.54
C SER A 176 3.44 -28.33 0.77
N SER A 177 2.79 -29.50 0.71
CA SER A 177 2.36 -30.29 1.87
C SER A 177 3.50 -30.73 2.81
N SER A 178 4.75 -30.49 2.40
CA SER A 178 5.97 -30.84 3.15
C SER A 178 6.78 -29.63 3.63
N GLN A 179 6.38 -28.40 3.27
CA GLN A 179 7.06 -27.18 3.71
C GLN A 179 6.17 -26.42 4.68
N GLU A 180 6.75 -26.01 5.81
CA GLU A 180 6.14 -25.02 6.69
C GLU A 180 5.81 -23.76 5.89
N LEU A 181 4.68 -23.12 6.21
CA LEU A 181 4.28 -21.84 5.62
C LEU A 181 5.41 -20.81 5.80
N SER A 182 6.11 -20.53 4.71
CA SER A 182 7.05 -19.43 4.65
C SER A 182 6.25 -18.13 4.63
N TRP A 183 6.67 -17.15 5.43
CA TRP A 183 6.16 -15.79 5.37
C TRP A 183 7.14 -14.90 4.59
N PRO A 184 6.65 -13.87 3.88
CA PRO A 184 7.51 -12.99 3.08
C PRO A 184 8.51 -12.16 3.91
N VAL A 185 8.36 -12.16 5.23
CA VAL A 185 9.26 -11.47 6.17
C VAL A 185 9.72 -12.41 7.25
N SER A 186 11.04 -12.48 7.45
CA SER A 186 11.69 -13.20 8.54
C SER A 186 11.86 -12.35 9.81
N SER A 187 11.35 -11.12 9.80
CA SER A 187 11.69 -10.10 10.79
C SER A 187 11.07 -10.36 12.17
N LYS A 188 11.75 -9.92 13.24
CA LYS A 188 11.18 -9.83 14.59
C LYS A 188 10.03 -8.80 14.70
N GLY A 189 9.81 -7.98 13.67
CA GLY A 189 8.72 -7.03 13.62
C GLY A 189 7.40 -7.76 13.40
N LYS A 190 6.65 -7.93 14.48
CA LYS A 190 5.28 -8.46 14.44
C LYS A 190 4.39 -7.39 13.79
N ALA A 191 3.62 -7.76 12.77
CA ALA A 191 2.58 -6.89 12.24
C ALA A 191 1.51 -6.65 13.31
N ASP A 192 1.02 -5.42 13.38
CA ASP A 192 -0.07 -5.04 14.29
C ASP A 192 -1.42 -5.49 13.71
N LEU A 193 -1.54 -5.50 12.38
CA LEU A 193 -2.71 -6.00 11.65
C LEU A 193 -2.27 -6.63 10.32
N ILE A 194 -2.92 -7.75 9.96
CA ILE A 194 -2.76 -8.38 8.65
C ILE A 194 -4.07 -8.17 7.87
N ILE A 195 -3.97 -7.59 6.69
CA ILE A 195 -5.09 -7.44 5.75
C ILE A 195 -4.82 -8.40 4.60
N PHE A 196 -5.75 -9.30 4.35
CA PHE A 196 -5.57 -10.40 3.40
C PHE A 196 -6.83 -10.49 2.54
N ASP A 197 -6.72 -10.12 1.25
CA ASP A 197 -7.79 -10.21 0.25
C ASP A 197 -7.33 -11.16 -0.87
N PRO A 198 -7.44 -12.48 -0.65
CA PRO A 198 -6.93 -13.46 -1.62
C PRO A 198 -7.82 -13.56 -2.86
N PRO A 199 -7.29 -14.06 -3.99
CA PRO A 199 -8.11 -14.48 -5.12
C PRO A 199 -9.20 -15.50 -4.69
N TYR A 200 -10.46 -15.21 -4.99
CA TYR A 200 -11.61 -16.02 -4.59
C TYR A 200 -11.88 -17.19 -5.55
N PHE A 201 -11.12 -18.28 -5.41
CA PHE A 201 -11.21 -19.46 -6.28
C PHE A 201 -11.21 -19.05 -7.77
N ASP A 202 -12.16 -19.51 -8.59
CA ASP A 202 -12.21 -19.25 -10.02
C ASP A 202 -12.68 -17.84 -10.41
N LYS A 203 -13.08 -17.01 -9.43
CA LYS A 203 -13.53 -15.65 -9.69
C LYS A 203 -12.37 -14.81 -10.24
N LYS A 204 -12.50 -14.40 -11.50
CA LYS A 204 -11.46 -13.68 -12.26
C LYS A 204 -10.18 -14.49 -12.46
N ALA A 205 -10.23 -15.82 -12.40
CA ALA A 205 -9.04 -16.66 -12.60
C ALA A 205 -8.32 -16.42 -13.93
N GLY A 206 -9.05 -16.06 -15.00
CA GLY A 206 -8.47 -15.71 -16.29
C GLY A 206 -7.67 -14.40 -16.31
N ASP A 207 -7.84 -13.54 -15.30
CA ASP A 207 -7.17 -12.25 -15.18
C ASP A 207 -5.95 -12.30 -14.24
N TYR A 208 -5.77 -13.41 -13.50
CA TYR A 208 -4.64 -13.60 -12.58
C TYR A 208 -3.50 -14.43 -13.22
N ASP A 209 -2.33 -14.38 -12.60
CA ASP A 209 -1.19 -15.20 -13.04
C ASP A 209 -1.47 -16.70 -12.89
N LYS A 210 -0.84 -17.52 -13.73
CA LYS A 210 -1.05 -18.98 -13.76
C LYS A 210 -0.66 -19.68 -12.47
N ASN A 211 0.25 -19.11 -11.69
CA ASN A 211 0.65 -19.65 -10.39
C ASN A 211 -0.24 -19.16 -9.24
N SER A 212 -1.29 -18.39 -9.54
CA SER A 212 -2.26 -17.94 -8.55
C SER A 212 -3.04 -19.12 -7.98
N ILE A 213 -3.40 -19.02 -6.70
CA ILE A 213 -4.27 -19.99 -6.02
C ILE A 213 -5.67 -20.07 -6.67
N SER A 214 -6.08 -19.05 -7.44
CA SER A 214 -7.32 -19.07 -8.23
C SER A 214 -7.35 -20.14 -9.31
N GLY A 215 -6.19 -20.64 -9.73
CA GLY A 215 -6.07 -21.72 -10.72
C GLY A 215 -6.14 -23.13 -10.13
N LEU A 216 -6.20 -23.27 -8.81
CA LEU A 216 -6.20 -24.58 -8.14
C LEU A 216 -7.51 -25.34 -8.39
N PRO A 217 -7.47 -26.68 -8.40
CA PRO A 217 -8.69 -27.49 -8.28
C PRO A 217 -9.44 -27.15 -6.98
N LYS A 218 -10.78 -27.20 -7.01
CA LYS A 218 -11.64 -26.87 -5.85
C LYS A 218 -11.21 -27.57 -4.56
N LYS A 219 -10.77 -28.82 -4.66
CA LYS A 219 -10.32 -29.59 -3.49
C LYS A 219 -9.06 -28.98 -2.87
N GLU A 220 -8.06 -28.68 -3.68
CA GLU A 220 -6.79 -28.08 -3.24
C GLU A 220 -6.93 -26.63 -2.78
N TYR A 221 -7.94 -25.90 -3.27
CA TYR A 221 -8.23 -24.53 -2.80
C TYR A 221 -8.86 -24.50 -1.38
N LEU A 222 -9.56 -25.57 -0.99
CA LEU A 222 -10.32 -25.63 0.27
C LEU A 222 -9.58 -26.36 1.41
N GLU A 223 -8.54 -27.13 1.09
CA GLU A 223 -7.74 -27.93 2.02
C GLU A 223 -6.41 -27.24 2.34
#